data_AF-A0A7J2J4Z1-F1
#
_entry.id   AF-A0A7J2J4Z1-F1
#
_cell.length_a   1.000
_cell.length_b   1.000
_cell.length_c   1.000
_cell.angle_alpha   90.00
_cell.angle_beta   90.00
_cell.angle_gamma   90.00
#
_symmetry.space_group_name_H-M   'P 1'
#
loop_
_entity.id
_entity.type
_entity.pdbx_description
1 polymer ?
#
loop_
_entity_poly.entity_id
_entity_poly.type
_entity_poly.pdbx_seq_one_letter_code
_entity_poly.pdbx_strand_id
1 'polypeptide(L)'
;MSYREMREILYGNDEEIESMYFLQGEGVFEPTDPREIRMRRDLKEELLEVLNSSEFKSRIRSNWILSPSWRVHSGKATLELLRLLERRGLAKRDEEHPDWFLLEDETTLVYVSLLAKYSAMESQTWTVTGTDLREYRNMTYGAKEGEKALKLHLKDVLPVPRENVRIDDILRFRRRRREELLRFREIMDEIQDELILAENFQEVKETVERHKERIEREILEIKRRMKSDLISLAIGCMEFLISGTQSLLSRDYVQFGTNLIGGSLLISKFIVKRNLGGIRERPLSYLYYAEKDGIVEITKNN
;
A
#
# COMPACT_ATOMS: atom_id res chain seq x y z
N MET A 1 17.54 0.38 -13.26
CA MET A 1 18.17 -0.89 -12.83
C MET A 1 18.21 -1.85 -14.02
N SER A 2 19.30 -2.60 -14.18
CA SER A 2 19.44 -3.64 -15.22
C SER A 2 18.80 -4.97 -14.78
N TYR A 3 18.51 -5.87 -15.73
CA TYR A 3 18.00 -7.22 -15.43
C TYR A 3 18.93 -7.99 -14.48
N ARG A 4 20.25 -7.87 -14.70
CA ARG A 4 21.26 -8.51 -13.85
C ARG A 4 21.20 -8.00 -12.40
N GLU A 5 21.12 -6.68 -12.22
CA GLU A 5 21.00 -6.09 -10.88
C GLU A 5 19.67 -6.47 -10.19
N MET A 6 18.57 -6.55 -10.94
CA MET A 6 17.28 -7.03 -10.41
C MET A 6 17.41 -8.48 -9.91
N ARG A 7 18.01 -9.36 -10.71
CA ARG A 7 18.22 -10.76 -10.36
C ARG A 7 19.14 -10.96 -9.15
N GLU A 8 20.11 -10.08 -8.97
CA GLU A 8 21.03 -10.12 -7.83
C GLU A 8 20.36 -9.62 -6.53
N ILE A 9 19.48 -8.60 -6.61
CA ILE A 9 18.98 -7.87 -5.43
C ILE A 9 17.56 -8.28 -5.03
N LEU A 10 16.73 -8.69 -5.98
CA LEU A 10 15.34 -9.07 -5.74
C LEU A 10 15.25 -10.56 -5.45
N TYR A 11 14.47 -10.89 -4.41
CA TYR A 11 14.15 -12.27 -4.10
C TYR A 11 12.92 -12.62 -4.93
N GLY A 12 13.06 -13.58 -5.82
CA GLY A 12 11.98 -14.02 -6.69
C GLY A 12 12.46 -15.10 -7.63
N ASN A 13 11.53 -15.84 -8.22
CA ASN A 13 11.87 -16.78 -9.28
C ASN A 13 12.20 -16.01 -10.58
N ASP A 14 12.83 -16.68 -11.56
CA ASP A 14 13.20 -16.04 -12.83
C ASP A 14 11.96 -15.47 -13.56
N GLU A 15 10.76 -16.06 -13.39
CA GLU A 15 9.50 -15.59 -14.00
C GLU A 15 9.01 -14.24 -13.42
N GLU A 16 9.14 -14.05 -12.10
CA GLU A 16 8.82 -12.78 -11.43
C GLU A 16 9.77 -11.68 -11.88
N ILE A 17 11.07 -11.98 -11.97
CA ILE A 17 12.09 -11.03 -12.41
C ILE A 17 11.89 -10.68 -13.89
N GLU A 18 11.58 -11.67 -14.74
CA GLU A 18 11.22 -11.44 -16.15
C GLU A 18 9.97 -10.56 -16.27
N SER A 19 8.95 -10.82 -15.45
CA SER A 19 7.73 -10.00 -15.42
C SER A 19 8.03 -8.56 -15.04
N MET A 20 8.85 -8.32 -14.01
CA MET A 20 9.28 -6.98 -13.61
C MET A 20 10.07 -6.26 -14.70
N TYR A 21 10.98 -6.98 -15.37
CA TYR A 21 11.75 -6.43 -16.47
C TYR A 21 10.88 -6.11 -17.70
N PHE A 22 9.93 -6.97 -18.01
CA PHE A 22 8.90 -6.71 -19.03
C PHE A 22 8.09 -5.45 -18.69
N LEU A 23 7.62 -5.32 -17.45
CA LEU A 23 6.90 -4.14 -16.98
C LEU A 23 7.75 -2.86 -17.05
N GLN A 24 9.05 -2.96 -16.79
CA GLN A 24 9.98 -1.85 -16.97
C GLN A 24 10.14 -1.46 -18.44
N GLY A 25 10.29 -2.44 -19.34
CA GLY A 25 10.34 -2.20 -20.79
C GLY A 25 9.06 -1.57 -21.35
N GLU A 26 7.92 -1.88 -20.75
CA GLU A 26 6.62 -1.29 -21.08
C GLU A 26 6.38 0.09 -20.44
N GLY A 27 7.34 0.61 -19.65
CA GLY A 27 7.25 1.92 -18.99
C GLY A 27 6.16 2.01 -17.91
N VAL A 28 5.70 0.88 -17.39
CA VAL A 28 4.65 0.81 -16.36
C VAL A 28 5.18 0.52 -14.96
N PHE A 29 6.45 0.14 -14.86
CA PHE A 29 7.18 -0.10 -13.63
C PHE A 29 8.54 0.60 -13.68
N GLU A 30 8.85 1.37 -12.64
CA GLU A 30 10.16 1.97 -12.46
C GLU A 30 10.77 1.43 -11.16
N PRO A 31 11.89 0.69 -11.21
CA PRO A 31 12.51 0.17 -10.01
C PRO A 31 13.20 1.29 -9.23
N THR A 32 12.81 1.47 -7.98
CA THR A 32 13.56 2.31 -7.04
C THR A 32 14.83 1.59 -6.59
N ASP A 33 15.97 2.29 -6.59
CA ASP A 33 17.22 1.76 -6.02
C ASP A 33 17.22 1.99 -4.50
N PRO A 34 17.15 0.92 -3.68
CA PRO A 34 17.14 1.06 -2.23
C PRO A 34 18.45 1.59 -1.65
N ARG A 35 19.54 1.64 -2.44
CA ARG A 35 20.86 2.11 -1.97
C ARG A 35 20.87 3.57 -1.56
N GLU A 36 20.05 4.41 -2.20
CA GLU A 36 19.92 5.84 -1.88
C GLU A 36 19.13 6.04 -0.59
N ILE A 37 18.09 5.22 -0.39
CA ILE A 37 17.14 5.37 0.72
C ILE A 37 17.65 4.70 2.00
N ARG A 38 18.34 3.56 1.90
CA ARG A 38 18.81 2.79 3.07
C ARG A 38 19.79 3.54 3.96
N MET A 39 20.44 4.59 3.45
CA MET A 39 21.39 5.43 4.19
C MET A 39 20.70 6.54 4.99
N ARG A 40 19.38 6.73 4.81
CA ARG A 40 18.62 7.75 5.53
C ARG A 40 18.62 7.51 7.03
N ARG A 41 18.98 8.56 7.78
CA ARG A 41 19.08 8.53 9.24
C ARG A 41 17.70 8.37 9.88
N ASP A 42 16.71 9.10 9.38
CA ASP A 42 15.34 9.08 9.88
C ASP A 42 14.65 7.74 9.64
N LEU A 43 14.94 7.04 8.53
CA LEU A 43 14.49 5.66 8.33
C LEU A 43 14.98 4.74 9.46
N LYS A 44 16.28 4.81 9.79
CA LYS A 44 16.87 4.00 10.86
C LYS A 44 16.29 4.36 12.22
N GLU A 45 16.10 5.65 12.50
CA GLU A 45 15.53 6.14 13.77
C GLU A 45 14.08 5.67 13.94
N GLU A 46 13.23 5.84 12.92
CA GLU A 46 11.82 5.40 12.94
C GLU A 46 11.71 3.88 13.06
N LEU A 47 12.55 3.13 12.35
CA LEU A 47 12.62 1.67 12.51
C LEU A 47 12.92 1.29 13.96
N LEU A 48 13.95 1.89 14.57
CA LEU A 48 14.33 1.56 15.95
C LEU A 48 13.26 1.97 16.96
N GLU A 49 12.54 3.07 16.73
CA GLU A 49 11.39 3.48 17.52
C GLU A 49 10.31 2.39 17.51
N VAL A 50 9.94 1.90 16.32
CA VAL A 50 8.94 0.82 16.17
C VAL A 50 9.41 -0.46 16.84
N LEU A 51 10.64 -0.90 16.57
CA LEU A 51 11.20 -2.14 17.14
C LEU A 51 11.31 -2.10 18.68
N ASN A 52 11.43 -0.91 19.27
CA ASN A 52 11.50 -0.76 20.72
C ASN A 52 10.13 -0.70 21.40
N SER A 53 9.05 -0.48 20.64
CA SER A 53 7.69 -0.39 21.15
C SER A 53 7.20 -1.70 21.78
N SER A 54 6.34 -1.59 22.79
CA SER A 54 5.71 -2.75 23.44
C SER A 54 4.80 -3.52 22.49
N GLU A 55 4.11 -2.80 21.59
CA GLU A 55 3.27 -3.40 20.56
C GLU A 55 4.08 -4.33 19.65
N PHE A 56 5.20 -3.85 19.11
CA PHE A 56 6.07 -4.68 18.27
C PHE A 56 6.59 -5.90 19.01
N LYS A 57 7.13 -5.72 20.23
CA LYS A 57 7.67 -6.81 21.04
C LYS A 57 6.66 -7.91 21.34
N SER A 58 5.37 -7.57 21.42
CA SER A 58 4.29 -8.55 21.63
C SER A 58 3.97 -9.42 20.41
N ARG A 59 4.41 -9.03 19.20
CA ARG A 59 4.15 -9.75 17.94
C ARG A 59 5.27 -10.69 17.52
N ILE A 60 6.49 -10.47 18.01
CA ILE A 60 7.67 -11.27 17.66
C ILE A 60 7.44 -12.73 18.04
N ARG A 61 7.63 -13.62 17.09
CA ARG A 61 7.61 -15.07 17.32
C ARG A 61 8.98 -15.53 17.82
N SER A 62 9.03 -16.24 18.94
CA SER A 62 10.28 -16.74 19.53
C SER A 62 11.06 -17.72 18.65
N ASN A 63 10.38 -18.43 17.73
CA ASN A 63 10.95 -19.49 16.90
C ASN A 63 10.92 -19.17 15.39
N TRP A 64 10.89 -17.89 15.00
CA TRP A 64 10.80 -17.48 13.58
C TRP A 64 11.91 -18.10 12.71
N ILE A 65 13.08 -18.37 13.28
CA ILE A 65 14.25 -18.96 12.59
C ILE A 65 13.96 -20.38 12.06
N LEU A 66 12.99 -21.10 12.61
CA LEU A 66 12.63 -22.45 12.15
C LEU A 66 11.85 -22.43 10.82
N SER A 67 11.25 -21.29 10.47
CA SER A 67 10.48 -21.11 9.25
C SER A 67 10.58 -19.66 8.78
N PRO A 68 11.79 -19.21 8.37
CA PRO A 68 11.99 -17.84 7.96
C PRO A 68 11.23 -17.60 6.66
N SER A 69 10.26 -16.68 6.65
CA SER A 69 9.48 -16.43 5.44
C SER A 69 10.10 -15.38 4.51
N TRP A 70 11.12 -14.63 4.96
CA TRP A 70 11.67 -13.50 4.21
C TRP A 70 13.20 -13.46 4.16
N ARG A 71 13.74 -13.21 2.97
CA ARG A 71 15.17 -12.94 2.73
C ARG A 71 15.36 -11.51 2.26
N VAL A 72 16.33 -10.80 2.84
CA VAL A 72 16.70 -9.44 2.46
C VAL A 72 18.16 -9.42 2.01
N HIS A 73 18.36 -9.00 0.76
CA HIS A 73 19.70 -8.82 0.21
C HIS A 73 20.43 -7.65 0.89
N SER A 74 21.73 -7.78 1.10
CA SER A 74 22.61 -6.77 1.71
C SER A 74 22.68 -5.46 0.90
N GLY A 75 22.23 -5.48 -0.35
CA GLY A 75 22.01 -4.26 -1.17
C GLY A 75 20.81 -3.42 -0.72
N LYS A 76 19.83 -4.01 -0.03
CA LYS A 76 18.59 -3.33 0.38
C LYS A 76 18.72 -2.61 1.72
N ALA A 77 19.60 -3.08 2.61
CA ALA A 77 19.86 -2.52 3.93
C ALA A 77 21.33 -2.18 4.11
N THR A 78 21.67 -1.37 5.12
CA THR A 78 23.08 -1.17 5.49
C THR A 78 23.55 -2.37 6.31
N LEU A 79 24.82 -2.76 6.16
CA LEU A 79 25.41 -3.84 6.95
C LEU A 79 25.38 -3.53 8.45
N GLU A 80 25.49 -2.24 8.81
CA GLU A 80 25.36 -1.78 10.19
C GLU A 80 23.97 -2.10 10.77
N LEU A 81 22.91 -1.83 10.00
CA LEU A 81 21.53 -2.14 10.41
C LEU A 81 21.32 -3.66 10.52
N LEU A 82 21.75 -4.43 9.53
CA LEU A 82 21.60 -5.89 9.53
C LEU A 82 22.28 -6.52 10.74
N ARG A 83 23.53 -6.12 11.04
CA ARG A 83 24.25 -6.58 12.24
C ARG A 83 23.56 -6.16 13.54
N LEU A 84 22.91 -4.99 13.57
CA LEU A 84 22.14 -4.56 14.73
C LEU A 84 20.91 -5.45 14.94
N LEU A 85 20.21 -5.81 13.87
CA LEU A 85 19.07 -6.74 13.91
C LEU A 85 19.53 -8.14 14.33
N GLU A 86 20.67 -8.62 13.85
CA GLU A 86 21.26 -9.90 14.29
C GLU A 86 21.54 -9.91 15.80
N ARG A 87 22.17 -8.85 16.34
CA ARG A 87 22.41 -8.72 17.78
C ARG A 87 21.11 -8.68 18.61
N ARG A 88 20.00 -8.29 18.00
CA ARG A 88 18.67 -8.27 18.63
C ARG A 88 17.90 -9.58 18.43
N GLY A 89 18.47 -10.57 17.72
CA GLY A 89 17.79 -11.82 17.41
C GLY A 89 16.68 -11.69 16.36
N LEU A 90 16.69 -10.60 15.58
CA LEU A 90 15.67 -10.28 14.55
C LEU A 90 16.17 -10.53 13.12
N ALA A 91 17.44 -10.90 12.98
CA ALA A 91 18.02 -11.32 11.71
C ALA A 91 19.03 -12.44 11.94
N LYS A 92 19.30 -13.20 10.88
CA LYS A 92 20.38 -14.17 10.80
C LYS A 92 20.93 -14.13 9.39
N ARG A 93 22.25 -14.08 9.22
CA ARG A 93 22.86 -14.26 7.91
C ARG A 93 22.45 -15.60 7.28
N ASP A 94 22.13 -15.58 5.99
CA ASP A 94 21.86 -16.79 5.23
C ASP A 94 23.19 -17.52 4.95
N GLU A 95 23.26 -18.79 5.35
CA GLU A 95 24.48 -19.61 5.23
C GLU A 95 24.72 -20.06 3.79
N GLU A 96 23.66 -20.25 3.01
CA GLU A 96 23.74 -20.68 1.61
C GLU A 96 24.00 -19.49 0.68
N HIS A 97 23.55 -18.30 1.06
CA HIS A 97 23.67 -17.08 0.28
C HIS A 97 24.25 -15.93 1.11
N PRO A 98 25.58 -15.77 1.16
CA PRO A 98 26.25 -14.83 2.09
C PRO A 98 25.84 -13.36 1.98
N ASP A 99 25.32 -12.95 0.82
CA ASP A 99 24.83 -11.59 0.60
C ASP A 99 23.37 -11.39 1.07
N TRP A 100 22.75 -12.42 1.63
CA TRP A 100 21.37 -12.42 2.09
C TRP A 100 21.27 -12.60 3.60
N PHE A 101 20.21 -12.03 4.17
CA PHE A 101 19.86 -12.15 5.58
C PHE A 101 18.42 -12.65 5.69
N LEU A 102 18.20 -13.63 6.55
CA LEU A 102 16.91 -14.06 7.02
C LEU A 102 16.47 -13.08 8.09
N LEU A 103 15.28 -12.49 7.95
CA LEU A 103 14.73 -11.56 8.93
C LEU A 103 13.47 -12.15 9.56
N GLU A 104 13.22 -11.76 10.80
CA GLU A 104 11.96 -12.03 11.48
C GLU A 104 10.81 -11.34 10.73
N ASP A 105 9.64 -12.00 10.67
CA ASP A 105 8.53 -11.61 9.80
C ASP A 105 8.09 -10.17 10.07
N GLU A 106 7.75 -9.85 11.31
CA GLU A 106 7.27 -8.51 11.70
C GLU A 106 8.33 -7.43 11.46
N THR A 107 9.60 -7.76 11.71
CA THR A 107 10.75 -6.90 11.42
C THR A 107 10.84 -6.59 9.93
N THR A 108 10.63 -7.60 9.08
CA THR A 108 10.63 -7.46 7.62
C THR A 108 9.49 -6.57 7.17
N LEU A 109 8.28 -6.81 7.69
CA LEU A 109 7.08 -6.03 7.37
C LEU A 109 7.32 -4.53 7.65
N VAL A 110 7.78 -4.20 8.86
CA VAL A 110 8.08 -2.82 9.26
C VAL A 110 9.15 -2.22 8.35
N TYR A 111 10.23 -2.96 8.09
CA TYR A 111 11.35 -2.47 7.31
C TYR A 111 10.97 -2.17 5.85
N VAL A 112 10.26 -3.09 5.18
CA VAL A 112 9.83 -2.92 3.79
C VAL A 112 8.82 -1.78 3.67
N SER A 113 7.89 -1.64 4.61
CA SER A 113 6.98 -0.50 4.61
C SER A 113 7.69 0.84 4.77
N LEU A 114 8.69 0.93 5.64
CA LEU A 114 9.48 2.15 5.79
C LEU A 114 10.31 2.44 4.53
N LEU A 115 10.91 1.42 3.91
CA LEU A 115 11.56 1.58 2.62
C LEU A 115 10.58 2.12 1.56
N ALA A 116 9.36 1.58 1.48
CA ALA A 116 8.34 2.07 0.56
C ALA A 116 7.96 3.54 0.86
N LYS A 117 7.73 3.88 2.13
CA LYS A 117 7.47 5.27 2.60
C LYS A 117 8.53 6.23 2.10
N TYR A 118 9.79 5.94 2.40
CA TYR A 118 10.90 6.82 2.02
C TYR A 118 11.19 6.81 0.53
N SER A 119 10.93 5.69 -0.17
CA SER A 119 10.98 5.64 -1.65
C SER A 119 9.96 6.59 -2.28
N ALA A 120 8.73 6.59 -1.77
CA ALA A 120 7.69 7.48 -2.26
C ALA A 120 8.01 8.95 -1.98
N MET A 121 8.68 9.27 -0.87
CA MET A 121 9.09 10.65 -0.55
C MET A 121 10.22 11.17 -1.45
N GLU A 122 11.20 10.33 -1.80
CA GLU A 122 12.32 10.72 -2.68
C GLU A 122 11.96 10.69 -4.18
N SER A 123 10.85 10.05 -4.54
CA SER A 123 10.43 9.94 -5.93
C SER A 123 10.17 11.31 -6.58
N GLN A 124 10.83 11.57 -7.71
CA GLN A 124 10.64 12.79 -8.52
C GLN A 124 9.22 12.89 -9.10
N THR A 125 8.57 11.75 -9.33
CA THR A 125 7.18 11.67 -9.79
C THR A 125 6.22 11.55 -8.59
N TRP A 126 4.95 11.90 -8.80
CA TRP A 126 3.88 11.73 -7.81
C TRP A 126 3.62 10.24 -7.52
N THR A 127 4.36 9.72 -6.54
CA THR A 127 4.35 8.31 -6.14
C THR A 127 3.70 8.20 -4.78
N VAL A 128 2.71 7.32 -4.70
CA VAL A 128 2.00 6.98 -3.47
C VAL A 128 2.47 5.59 -3.02
N THR A 129 2.73 5.40 -1.73
CA THR A 129 2.93 4.04 -1.21
C THR A 129 1.63 3.27 -1.25
N GLY A 130 1.68 2.02 -1.70
CA GLY A 130 0.57 1.11 -1.54
C GLY A 130 0.96 -0.32 -1.26
N THR A 131 -0.01 -1.05 -0.72
CA THR A 131 0.06 -2.47 -0.38
C THR A 131 -1.35 -3.04 -0.40
N ASP A 132 -1.44 -4.32 -0.70
CA ASP A 132 -2.65 -5.14 -0.63
C ASP A 132 -2.83 -5.87 0.70
N LEU A 133 -1.93 -5.61 1.66
CA LEU A 133 -1.93 -6.24 2.97
C LEU A 133 -2.18 -5.21 4.07
N ARG A 134 -3.29 -5.40 4.79
CA ARG A 134 -3.78 -4.45 5.80
C ARG A 134 -2.88 -4.40 7.04
N GLU A 135 -2.18 -5.49 7.31
CA GLU A 135 -1.19 -5.63 8.37
C GLU A 135 -0.06 -4.61 8.22
N TYR A 136 0.47 -4.46 7.00
CA TYR A 136 1.54 -3.50 6.68
C TYR A 136 1.10 -2.07 7.02
N ARG A 137 -0.12 -1.70 6.61
CA ARG A 137 -0.72 -0.40 6.96
C ARG A 137 -0.76 -0.18 8.46
N ASN A 138 -1.29 -1.16 9.21
CA ASN A 138 -1.49 -0.99 10.65
C ASN A 138 -0.16 -0.93 11.40
N MET A 139 0.84 -1.70 11.01
CA MET A 139 2.15 -1.71 11.67
C MET A 139 2.93 -0.43 11.43
N THR A 140 2.86 0.11 10.22
CA THR A 140 3.66 1.28 9.83
C THR A 140 2.94 2.58 10.16
N TYR A 141 1.64 2.64 9.94
CA TYR A 141 0.88 3.88 10.04
C TYR A 141 -0.09 3.87 11.21
N GLY A 142 -0.71 2.75 11.54
CA GLY A 142 -1.69 2.65 12.61
C GLY A 142 -1.09 2.90 14.00
N ALA A 143 -1.82 3.61 14.86
CA ALA A 143 -1.44 3.80 16.25
C ALA A 143 -2.68 3.85 17.17
N LYS A 144 -2.49 3.54 18.45
CA LYS A 144 -3.52 3.81 19.48
C LYS A 144 -3.62 5.29 19.81
N GLU A 145 -2.48 5.98 19.80
CA GLU A 145 -2.35 7.41 20.03
C GLU A 145 -1.42 8.01 18.97
N GLY A 146 -1.73 9.21 18.48
CA GLY A 146 -0.93 9.84 17.45
C GLY A 146 -1.64 11.00 16.76
N GLU A 147 -1.14 11.38 15.58
CA GLU A 147 -1.84 12.33 14.73
C GLU A 147 -3.13 11.70 14.21
N LYS A 148 -4.08 12.54 13.84
CA LYS A 148 -5.37 12.10 13.33
C LYS A 148 -5.36 12.35 11.82
N ALA A 149 -5.94 11.44 11.06
CA ALA A 149 -6.10 11.53 9.61
C ALA A 149 -7.54 11.17 9.23
N LEU A 150 -7.95 11.58 8.04
CA LEU A 150 -9.15 11.06 7.40
C LEU A 150 -8.79 9.79 6.65
N LYS A 151 -9.66 8.80 6.74
CA LYS A 151 -9.63 7.59 5.92
C LYS A 151 -10.83 7.59 5.00
N LEU A 152 -10.59 7.69 3.70
CA LEU A 152 -11.57 7.43 2.66
C LEU A 152 -11.47 5.96 2.27
N HIS A 153 -12.58 5.23 2.23
CA HIS A 153 -12.59 3.80 1.97
C HIS A 153 -13.72 3.45 0.99
N LEU A 154 -13.33 3.10 -0.23
CA LEU A 154 -14.18 2.46 -1.23
C LEU A 154 -14.24 0.97 -0.92
N LYS A 155 -15.30 0.55 -0.23
CA LYS A 155 -15.49 -0.82 0.24
C LYS A 155 -16.34 -1.62 -0.75
N ASP A 156 -15.77 -2.70 -1.28
CA ASP A 156 -16.42 -3.67 -2.16
C ASP A 156 -16.93 -3.06 -3.49
N VAL A 157 -16.25 -2.05 -4.01
CA VAL A 157 -16.75 -1.28 -5.18
C VAL A 157 -15.90 -1.46 -6.44
N LEU A 158 -14.60 -1.70 -6.28
CA LEU A 158 -13.69 -1.59 -7.42
C LEU A 158 -13.70 -2.86 -8.28
N PRO A 159 -13.90 -2.74 -9.60
CA PRO A 159 -13.66 -3.83 -10.52
C PRO A 159 -12.14 -4.02 -10.66
N VAL A 160 -11.63 -5.15 -10.16
CA VAL A 160 -10.20 -5.50 -10.26
C VAL A 160 -10.03 -6.78 -11.05
N PRO A 161 -8.93 -6.96 -11.81
CA PRO A 161 -8.63 -8.23 -12.44
C PRO A 161 -8.53 -9.35 -11.40
N ARG A 162 -9.02 -10.55 -11.71
CA ARG A 162 -8.73 -11.74 -10.89
C ARG A 162 -7.25 -12.12 -10.97
N GLU A 163 -6.74 -12.83 -9.97
CA GLU A 163 -5.35 -13.29 -9.92
C GLU A 163 -4.93 -14.15 -11.12
N ASN A 164 -5.88 -14.86 -11.74
CA ASN A 164 -5.62 -15.71 -12.90
C ASN A 164 -5.59 -14.94 -14.24
N VAL A 165 -5.81 -13.62 -14.25
CA VAL A 165 -5.72 -12.80 -15.45
C VAL A 165 -4.25 -12.53 -15.75
N ARG A 166 -3.84 -12.79 -16.99
CA ARG A 166 -2.45 -12.60 -17.41
C ARG A 166 -2.07 -11.13 -17.39
N ILE A 167 -0.82 -10.83 -17.00
CA ILE A 167 -0.32 -9.46 -16.93
C ILE A 167 -0.38 -8.75 -18.29
N ASP A 168 -0.15 -9.45 -19.40
CA ASP A 168 -0.21 -8.88 -20.75
C ASP A 168 -1.63 -8.44 -21.16
N ASP A 169 -2.67 -9.15 -20.71
CA ASP A 169 -4.07 -8.73 -20.88
C ASP A 169 -4.35 -7.44 -20.11
N ILE A 170 -3.86 -7.36 -18.87
CA ILE A 170 -4.01 -6.16 -18.01
C ILE A 170 -3.33 -4.95 -18.67
N LEU A 171 -2.13 -5.11 -19.22
CA LEU A 171 -1.41 -4.03 -19.89
C LEU A 171 -2.11 -3.59 -21.19
N ARG A 172 -2.62 -4.55 -21.99
CA ARG A 172 -3.42 -4.23 -23.19
C ARG A 172 -4.66 -3.43 -22.83
N PHE A 173 -5.38 -3.85 -21.79
CA PHE A 173 -6.55 -3.13 -21.30
C PHE A 173 -6.18 -1.72 -20.82
N ARG A 174 -5.14 -1.58 -19.99
CA ARG A 174 -4.69 -0.28 -19.48
C ARG A 174 -4.33 0.70 -20.62
N ARG A 175 -3.71 0.20 -21.69
CA ARG A 175 -3.38 1.02 -22.88
C ARG A 175 -4.63 1.43 -23.65
N ARG A 176 -5.53 0.48 -23.92
CA ARG A 176 -6.76 0.73 -24.71
C ARG A 176 -7.77 1.60 -23.99
N ARG A 177 -7.85 1.48 -22.66
CA ARG A 177 -8.84 2.14 -21.79
C ARG A 177 -8.21 3.23 -20.92
N ARG A 178 -7.11 3.83 -21.40
CA ARG A 178 -6.32 4.80 -20.63
C ARG A 178 -7.17 5.99 -20.21
N GLU A 179 -8.01 6.52 -21.09
CA GLU A 179 -8.84 7.69 -20.80
C GLU A 179 -9.88 7.39 -19.71
N GLU A 180 -10.53 6.24 -19.77
CA GLU A 180 -11.49 5.78 -18.75
C GLU A 180 -10.81 5.68 -17.37
N LEU A 181 -9.61 5.09 -17.32
CA LEU A 181 -8.85 4.93 -16.08
C LEU A 181 -8.35 6.29 -15.54
N LEU A 182 -7.96 7.21 -16.42
CA LEU A 182 -7.56 8.56 -16.04
C LEU A 182 -8.72 9.36 -15.46
N ARG A 183 -9.91 9.31 -16.06
CA ARG A 183 -11.10 9.99 -15.52
C ARG A 183 -11.47 9.51 -14.13
N PHE A 184 -11.41 8.20 -13.89
CA PHE A 184 -11.64 7.68 -12.54
C PHE A 184 -10.60 8.20 -11.55
N ARG A 185 -9.32 8.23 -11.94
CA ARG A 185 -8.25 8.78 -11.11
C ARG A 185 -8.46 10.27 -10.81
N GLU A 186 -8.81 11.07 -11.81
CA GLU A 186 -9.09 12.50 -11.65
C GLU A 186 -10.21 12.75 -10.63
N ILE A 187 -11.29 11.97 -10.66
CA ILE A 187 -12.36 12.06 -9.65
C ILE A 187 -11.81 11.75 -8.24
N MET A 188 -10.96 10.73 -8.11
CA MET A 188 -10.38 10.39 -6.82
C MET A 188 -9.42 11.47 -6.31
N ASP A 189 -8.63 12.08 -7.18
CA ASP A 189 -7.72 13.17 -6.85
C ASP A 189 -8.52 14.43 -6.43
N GLU A 190 -9.57 14.78 -7.17
CA GLU A 190 -10.50 15.88 -6.81
C GLU A 190 -11.14 15.69 -5.43
N ILE A 191 -11.63 14.49 -5.12
CA ILE A 191 -12.22 14.19 -3.80
C ILE A 191 -11.15 14.35 -2.71
N GLN A 192 -9.93 13.87 -2.94
CA GLN A 192 -8.85 13.98 -1.96
C GLN A 192 -8.52 15.45 -1.68
N ASP A 193 -8.37 16.27 -2.72
CA ASP A 193 -8.06 17.70 -2.61
C ASP A 193 -9.16 18.46 -1.85
N GLU A 194 -10.43 18.20 -2.16
CA GLU A 194 -11.55 18.81 -1.45
C GLU A 194 -11.61 18.36 0.03
N LEU A 195 -11.34 17.09 0.32
CA LEU A 195 -11.32 16.57 1.70
C LEU A 195 -10.16 17.10 2.54
N ILE A 196 -9.01 17.41 1.93
CA ILE A 196 -7.88 18.06 2.61
C ILE A 196 -8.27 19.45 3.10
N LEU A 197 -9.03 20.19 2.28
CA LEU A 197 -9.46 21.56 2.57
C LEU A 197 -10.69 21.66 3.47
N ALA A 198 -11.44 20.57 3.64
CA ALA A 198 -12.66 20.56 4.43
C ALA A 198 -12.40 20.96 5.90
N GLU A 199 -13.08 22.02 6.36
CA GLU A 199 -12.92 22.56 7.70
C GLU A 199 -13.84 21.88 8.72
N ASN A 200 -14.93 21.30 8.24
CA ASN A 200 -15.95 20.68 9.07
C ASN A 200 -16.56 19.43 8.42
N PHE A 201 -17.24 18.64 9.25
CA PHE A 201 -17.79 17.35 8.82
C PHE A 201 -18.97 17.47 7.87
N GLN A 202 -19.62 18.63 7.79
CA GLN A 202 -20.71 18.86 6.84
C GLN A 202 -20.15 19.00 5.42
N GLU A 203 -19.07 19.75 5.24
CA GLU A 203 -18.34 19.85 3.96
C GLU A 203 -17.84 18.50 3.47
N VAL A 204 -17.36 17.65 4.39
CA VAL A 204 -16.96 16.26 4.07
C VAL A 204 -18.13 15.48 3.46
N LYS A 205 -19.32 15.56 4.07
CA LYS A 205 -20.52 14.87 3.55
C LYS A 205 -20.93 15.41 2.19
N GLU A 206 -20.96 16.74 2.04
CA GLU A 206 -21.34 17.41 0.81
C GLU A 206 -20.39 17.07 -0.34
N THR A 207 -19.08 17.01 -0.06
CA THR A 207 -18.06 16.58 -1.02
C THR A 207 -18.34 15.17 -1.51
N VAL A 208 -18.55 14.21 -0.60
CA VAL A 208 -18.82 12.82 -0.98
C VAL A 208 -20.11 12.67 -1.76
N GLU A 209 -21.22 13.26 -1.29
CA GLU A 209 -22.51 13.13 -1.96
C GLU A 209 -22.50 13.78 -3.35
N ARG A 210 -21.78 14.90 -3.52
CA ARG A 210 -21.62 15.56 -4.82
C ARG A 210 -20.89 14.68 -5.83
N HIS A 211 -19.87 13.94 -5.40
CA HIS A 211 -19.07 13.11 -6.28
C HIS A 211 -19.60 11.69 -6.46
N LYS A 212 -20.55 11.26 -5.61
CA LYS A 212 -21.13 9.91 -5.59
C LYS A 212 -21.53 9.40 -6.97
N GLU A 213 -22.39 10.14 -7.68
CA GLU A 213 -22.90 9.71 -8.99
C GLU A 213 -21.79 9.59 -10.05
N ARG A 214 -20.76 10.46 -9.97
CA ARG A 214 -19.60 10.39 -10.87
C ARG A 214 -18.78 9.13 -10.61
N ILE A 215 -18.54 8.82 -9.33
CA ILE A 215 -17.84 7.61 -8.90
C ILE A 215 -18.57 6.37 -9.41
N GLU A 216 -19.88 6.27 -9.16
CA GLU A 216 -20.71 5.13 -9.60
C GLU A 216 -20.68 4.94 -11.11
N ARG A 217 -20.80 6.04 -11.87
CA ARG A 217 -20.78 6.01 -13.33
C ARG A 217 -19.44 5.50 -13.87
N GLU A 218 -18.31 6.03 -13.39
CA GLU A 218 -17.01 5.60 -13.90
C GLU A 218 -16.67 4.15 -13.49
N ILE A 219 -17.05 3.72 -12.28
CA ILE A 219 -16.91 2.31 -11.88
C ILE A 219 -17.72 1.39 -12.79
N LEU A 220 -18.97 1.75 -13.09
CA LEU A 220 -19.82 0.96 -13.97
C LEU A 220 -19.25 0.91 -15.38
N GLU A 221 -18.67 2.02 -15.85
CA GLU A 221 -18.01 2.08 -17.15
C GLU A 221 -16.77 1.17 -17.20
N ILE A 222 -15.87 1.26 -16.22
CA ILE A 222 -14.70 0.38 -16.12
C ILE A 222 -15.13 -1.08 -16.08
N LYS A 223 -16.15 -1.41 -15.29
CA LYS A 223 -16.70 -2.78 -15.19
C LYS A 223 -17.22 -3.28 -16.54
N ARG A 224 -17.91 -2.43 -17.31
CA ARG A 224 -18.38 -2.79 -18.68
C ARG A 224 -17.21 -3.02 -19.62
N ARG A 225 -16.18 -2.17 -19.57
CA ARG A 225 -15.00 -2.30 -20.43
C ARG A 225 -14.18 -3.55 -20.11
N MET A 226 -14.02 -3.88 -18.83
CA MET A 226 -13.33 -5.13 -18.45
C MET A 226 -14.08 -6.35 -18.97
N LYS A 227 -15.42 -6.37 -18.86
CA LYS A 227 -16.24 -7.42 -19.46
C LYS A 227 -16.14 -7.49 -20.98
N SER A 228 -16.14 -6.34 -21.68
CA SER A 228 -16.04 -6.32 -23.15
C SER A 228 -14.68 -6.82 -23.64
N ASP A 229 -13.63 -6.58 -22.84
CA ASP A 229 -12.26 -6.99 -23.14
C ASP A 229 -11.94 -8.37 -22.54
N LEU A 230 -12.97 -9.12 -22.10
CA LEU A 230 -12.90 -10.48 -21.54
C LEU A 230 -11.98 -10.64 -20.32
N ILE A 231 -11.77 -9.56 -19.57
CA ILE A 231 -11.04 -9.60 -18.31
C ILE A 231 -11.97 -10.12 -17.21
N SER A 232 -11.57 -11.23 -16.60
CA SER A 232 -12.26 -11.78 -15.43
C SER A 232 -12.14 -10.85 -14.22
N LEU A 233 -13.26 -10.62 -13.53
CA LEU A 233 -13.39 -9.61 -12.48
C LEU A 233 -13.47 -10.22 -11.09
N ALA A 234 -12.80 -9.57 -10.14
CA ALA A 234 -13.05 -9.63 -8.70
C ALA A 234 -13.53 -8.27 -8.19
N ILE A 235 -14.00 -8.24 -6.96
CA ILE A 235 -14.39 -7.03 -6.25
C ILE A 235 -13.27 -6.64 -5.29
N GLY A 236 -12.74 -5.44 -5.49
CA GLY A 236 -11.67 -4.85 -4.69
C GLY A 236 -12.14 -3.73 -3.77
N CYS A 237 -11.33 -3.49 -2.74
CA CYS A 237 -11.45 -2.37 -1.82
C CYS A 237 -10.26 -1.44 -1.97
N MET A 238 -10.49 -0.14 -1.82
CA MET A 238 -9.42 0.85 -1.82
C MET A 238 -9.59 1.83 -0.68
N GLU A 239 -8.51 2.09 0.04
CA GLU A 239 -8.45 3.04 1.14
C GLU A 239 -7.41 4.11 0.85
N PHE A 240 -7.74 5.35 1.18
CA PHE A 240 -6.83 6.48 1.17
C PHE A 240 -6.71 7.05 2.58
N LEU A 241 -5.47 7.31 3.02
CA LEU A 241 -5.22 8.12 4.21
C LEU A 241 -4.83 9.53 3.78
N ILE A 242 -5.62 10.49 4.24
CA ILE A 242 -5.59 11.89 3.83
C ILE A 242 -5.38 12.75 5.08
N SER A 243 -4.52 13.76 4.99
CA SER A 243 -4.41 14.77 6.05
C SER A 243 -5.69 15.61 6.09
N GLY A 244 -6.30 15.74 7.27
CA GLY A 244 -7.44 16.64 7.46
C GLY A 244 -7.04 17.93 8.16
N THR A 245 -7.91 18.93 8.15
CA THR A 245 -7.76 20.14 8.96
C THR A 245 -7.81 19.82 10.47
N GLN A 246 -7.10 20.61 11.29
CA GLN A 246 -7.11 20.43 12.74
C GLN A 246 -8.52 20.54 13.34
N SER A 247 -9.35 21.43 12.80
CA SER A 247 -10.75 21.61 13.21
C SER A 247 -11.56 20.34 13.00
N LEU A 248 -11.46 19.72 11.82
CA LEU A 248 -12.18 18.49 11.49
C LEU A 248 -11.71 17.31 12.33
N LEU A 249 -10.39 17.17 12.49
CA LEU A 249 -9.78 16.05 13.20
C LEU A 249 -9.93 16.16 14.73
N SER A 250 -10.08 17.37 15.28
CA SER A 250 -10.27 17.57 16.72
C SER A 250 -11.51 16.84 17.25
N ARG A 251 -12.56 16.66 16.44
CA ARG A 251 -13.82 16.00 16.81
C ARG A 251 -13.63 14.54 17.22
N ASP A 252 -14.44 14.11 18.20
CA ASP A 252 -14.40 12.75 18.74
C ASP A 252 -14.94 11.72 17.75
N TYR A 253 -15.95 12.10 16.97
CA TYR A 253 -16.59 11.22 16.00
C TYR A 253 -16.57 11.81 14.59
N VAL A 254 -15.90 11.10 13.68
CA VAL A 254 -15.91 11.34 12.24
C VAL A 254 -16.14 9.99 11.59
N GLN A 255 -17.40 9.70 11.25
CA GLN A 255 -17.80 8.52 10.50
C GLN A 255 -18.99 8.86 9.62
N PHE A 256 -18.80 8.70 8.31
CA PHE A 256 -19.81 8.87 7.28
C PHE A 256 -19.77 7.67 6.34
N GLY A 257 -20.92 7.28 5.82
CA GLY A 257 -21.00 6.23 4.81
C GLY A 257 -22.13 6.53 3.85
N THR A 258 -21.88 6.33 2.57
CA THR A 258 -22.90 6.35 1.52
C THR A 258 -22.82 5.07 0.71
N ASN A 259 -23.97 4.57 0.30
CA ASN A 259 -24.04 3.37 -0.54
C ASN A 259 -23.63 3.72 -1.97
N LEU A 260 -22.84 2.85 -2.59
CA LEU A 260 -22.54 2.90 -4.01
C LEU A 260 -23.12 1.67 -4.71
N ILE A 261 -23.24 1.69 -6.03
CA ILE A 261 -23.61 0.49 -6.81
C ILE A 261 -22.63 -0.65 -6.50
N GLY A 262 -23.09 -1.65 -5.76
CA GLY A 262 -22.33 -2.86 -5.44
C GLY A 262 -21.48 -2.79 -4.17
N GLY A 263 -21.46 -1.66 -3.45
CA GLY A 263 -20.67 -1.53 -2.22
C GLY A 263 -20.92 -0.20 -1.49
N SER A 264 -19.89 0.37 -0.86
CA SER A 264 -20.02 1.62 -0.10
C SER A 264 -18.78 2.50 -0.16
N LEU A 265 -18.98 3.81 0.01
CA LEU A 265 -17.92 4.77 0.28
C LEU A 265 -18.04 5.21 1.73
N LEU A 266 -16.98 4.96 2.50
CA LEU A 266 -16.91 5.22 3.93
C LEU A 266 -15.83 6.27 4.19
N ILE A 267 -16.14 7.28 5.00
CA ILE A 267 -15.15 8.17 5.59
C ILE A 267 -15.11 7.90 7.08
N SER A 268 -13.92 7.67 7.61
CA SER A 268 -13.72 7.54 9.04
C SER A 268 -12.47 8.28 9.50
N LYS A 269 -12.38 8.54 10.79
CA LYS A 269 -11.11 8.91 11.41
C LYS A 269 -10.14 7.73 11.41
N PHE A 270 -8.85 8.01 11.26
CA PHE A 270 -7.77 7.05 11.46
C PHE A 270 -6.69 7.69 12.32
N ILE A 271 -6.16 6.94 13.28
CA ILE A 271 -5.09 7.43 14.18
C ILE A 271 -3.77 6.90 13.62
N VAL A 272 -2.87 7.85 13.42
CA VAL A 272 -1.62 7.62 12.71
C VAL A 272 -0.40 7.95 13.58
N LYS A 273 0.71 7.20 13.43
CA LYS A 273 1.95 7.44 14.21
C LYS A 273 2.51 8.86 14.00
N ARG A 274 3.16 9.45 15.00
CA ARG A 274 3.56 10.88 15.06
C ARG A 274 4.53 11.40 13.97
N ASN A 275 5.04 10.58 13.05
CA ASN A 275 6.09 10.93 12.08
C ASN A 275 5.62 10.90 10.62
N LEU A 276 4.52 11.59 10.29
CA LEU A 276 3.85 11.47 8.98
C LEU A 276 3.92 12.70 8.08
N GLY A 277 5.08 13.37 8.04
CA GLY A 277 5.37 14.36 6.99
C GLY A 277 4.95 13.85 5.59
N GLY A 278 5.09 12.55 5.34
CA GLY A 278 4.66 11.88 4.12
C GLY A 278 3.16 11.98 3.79
N ILE A 279 2.22 11.87 4.74
CA ILE A 279 0.77 11.95 4.44
C ILE A 279 0.36 13.36 4.00
N ARG A 280 1.01 14.38 4.58
CA ARG A 280 0.72 15.79 4.26
C ARG A 280 1.18 16.17 2.86
N GLU A 281 2.22 15.50 2.36
CA GLU A 281 2.78 15.76 1.04
C GLU A 281 2.19 14.82 -0.03
N ARG A 282 1.93 13.56 0.31
CA ARG A 282 1.39 12.53 -0.59
C ARG A 282 0.44 11.59 0.17
N PRO A 283 -0.82 11.44 -0.27
CA PRO A 283 -1.76 10.52 0.36
C PRO A 283 -1.24 9.09 0.28
N LEU A 284 -1.62 8.23 1.23
CA LEU A 284 -1.28 6.80 1.20
C LEU A 284 -2.46 6.03 0.63
N SER A 285 -2.22 5.09 -0.30
CA SER A 285 -3.30 4.28 -0.90
C SER A 285 -3.11 2.80 -0.59
N TYR A 286 -4.17 2.12 -0.20
CA TYR A 286 -4.15 0.67 0.06
C TYR A 286 -5.22 0.03 -0.82
N LEU A 287 -4.85 -0.98 -1.61
CA LEU A 287 -5.76 -1.68 -2.51
C LEU A 287 -5.72 -3.16 -2.15
N TYR A 288 -6.80 -3.72 -1.63
CA TYR A 288 -6.86 -5.12 -1.22
C TYR A 288 -8.11 -5.81 -1.76
N TYR A 289 -8.04 -7.14 -1.88
CA TYR A 289 -9.18 -7.96 -2.28
C TYR A 289 -10.16 -8.13 -1.12
N ALA A 290 -11.45 -7.96 -1.38
CA ALA A 290 -12.51 -8.15 -0.38
C ALA A 290 -12.54 -9.59 0.20
N GLU A 291 -12.20 -10.57 -0.64
CA GLU A 291 -12.17 -12.00 -0.31
C GLU A 291 -11.05 -12.35 0.69
N LYS A 292 -9.84 -11.80 0.49
CA LYS A 292 -8.67 -12.10 1.36
C LYS A 292 -8.82 -11.54 2.78
N ASP A 293 -9.65 -10.52 2.96
CA ASP A 293 -9.87 -9.85 4.25
C ASP A 293 -11.07 -10.43 5.03
N GLY A 294 -11.65 -11.56 4.55
CA GLY A 294 -12.77 -12.24 5.21
C GLY A 294 -14.09 -11.45 5.21
N ILE A 295 -14.23 -10.47 4.31
CA ILE A 295 -15.40 -9.56 4.25
C ILE A 295 -16.55 -10.19 3.45
N VAL A 296 -16.23 -11.12 2.54
CA VAL A 296 -17.22 -11.91 1.79
C VAL A 296 -16.97 -13.39 2.05
N GLU A 297 -17.92 -14.08 2.68
CA GLU A 297 -17.93 -15.55 2.66
C GLU A 297 -18.29 -16.02 1.26
N ILE A 298 -17.35 -16.70 0.60
CA ILE A 298 -17.70 -17.49 -0.58
C ILE A 298 -18.44 -18.73 -0.09
N THR A 299 -19.75 -18.78 -0.32
CA THR A 299 -20.42 -20.06 -0.47
C THR A 299 -19.76 -20.76 -1.66
N LYS A 300 -18.85 -21.69 -1.38
CA LYS A 300 -18.35 -22.62 -2.37
C LYS A 300 -19.57 -23.41 -2.84
N ASN A 301 -20.10 -23.07 -4.02
CA ASN A 301 -20.98 -23.99 -4.71
C ASN A 301 -20.10 -25.16 -5.17
N ASN A 302 -20.43 -26.33 -4.62
CA ASN A 302 -19.83 -27.63 -4.92
C ASN A 302 -19.79 -27.92 -6.43
#